data_AF-A0A166Q3W7-F1
#
_entry.id   AF-A0A166Q3W7-F1
#
_cell.length_a   1.000
_cell.length_b   1.000
_cell.length_c   1.000
_cell.angle_alpha   90.00
_cell.angle_beta   90.00
_cell.angle_gamma   90.00
#
_symmetry.space_group_name_H-M   'P 1'
#
loop_
_entity.id
_entity.type
_entity.pdbx_description
1 polymer ?
#
loop_
_entity_poly.entity_id
_entity_poly.type
_entity_poly.pdbx_seq_one_letter_code
_entity_poly.pdbx_strand_id
1 'polypeptide(L)'
;MFPATALLAFSFLAAVRAQQVGTQLAETHPSLSFQTCTAAGSCTTNAGQVTMDANWRWLHTTTGYTNCYTGNAWDKTFGTYGVTTSGASLKLDFVTTSTQTNVGSRLYLMSSATQYELFKPLNQEFTFDVDVSALPCGLNGAVYFSEMSADGGLAAYPTNKAGAKYGTGYCDSQCPRDLKFINGVGNVVGWNATSTNSGTGNFGSCCNEMDIWEANSVSAAFTPHPCTVVGQTECTGTACGTTSRYGSACDPDGCDFNSYRQGNTGFYGPGKTVDTTKPFTIVTQFHTSDNTSTGTLTEIKRLYVQNGVVIQNSQSTVAGVTGNSITAAYCDAQKTAFGDTNDFDTKGGLAGMGKSLARGVVLVLSVWDDYAVNMLWLDSDYPTTASPSAPGVARGTCATTSGAPADVEKNSASASVTYSNIKVGPIGSTYSGTGGSGGTGTTVPPTSKTSTSSAPSATQTKYGQCGGTGYSGPTTCAAGSTCKSSSAYYSQCL
;
A
#
# COMPACT_ATOMS: atom_id res chain seq x y z
N MET A 1 35.38 37.41 -38.20
CA MET A 1 34.94 37.82 -36.84
C MET A 1 33.61 37.14 -36.59
N PHE A 2 33.59 36.06 -35.81
CA PHE A 2 32.35 35.36 -35.45
C PHE A 2 31.58 36.22 -34.44
N PRO A 3 30.24 36.34 -34.57
CA PRO A 3 29.47 37.21 -33.69
C PRO A 3 29.52 36.66 -32.26
N ALA A 4 29.91 37.51 -31.31
CA ALA A 4 30.04 37.19 -29.88
C ALA A 4 28.72 36.69 -29.23
N THR A 5 27.59 36.81 -29.93
CA THR A 5 26.28 36.29 -29.53
C THR A 5 26.11 34.77 -29.71
N ALA A 6 26.99 34.09 -30.46
CA ALA A 6 26.96 32.63 -30.58
C ALA A 6 27.68 31.90 -29.41
N LEU A 7 28.54 32.59 -28.65
CA LEU A 7 29.27 32.01 -27.53
C LEU A 7 28.51 32.02 -26.19
N LEU A 8 27.43 32.82 -26.08
CA LEU A 8 26.59 32.89 -24.88
C LEU A 8 25.47 31.84 -24.84
N ALA A 9 25.12 31.22 -25.98
CA ALA A 9 24.14 30.13 -26.02
C ALA A 9 24.76 28.76 -25.67
N PHE A 10 26.08 28.61 -25.77
CA PHE A 10 26.79 27.37 -25.41
C PHE A 10 27.35 27.36 -23.98
N SER A 11 27.33 28.49 -23.26
CA SER A 11 27.86 28.61 -21.89
C SER A 11 26.81 28.32 -20.80
N PHE A 12 25.55 28.08 -21.17
CA PHE A 12 24.50 27.55 -20.28
C PHE A 12 24.12 26.09 -20.57
N LEU A 13 24.96 25.34 -21.29
CA LEU A 13 25.11 23.90 -21.03
C LEU A 13 25.83 23.75 -19.69
N ALA A 14 25.19 24.21 -18.60
CA ALA A 14 25.47 23.68 -17.29
C ALA A 14 25.32 22.17 -17.47
N ALA A 15 26.44 21.44 -17.40
CA ALA A 15 26.42 20.00 -17.45
C ALA A 15 25.59 19.55 -16.23
N VAL A 16 24.28 19.38 -16.41
CA VAL A 16 23.42 18.72 -15.44
C VAL A 16 23.88 17.27 -15.48
N ARG A 17 24.90 16.97 -14.68
CA ARG A 17 25.59 15.68 -14.68
C ARG A 17 24.58 14.61 -14.28
N ALA A 18 24.39 13.64 -15.16
CA ALA A 18 23.55 12.48 -14.90
C ALA A 18 24.13 11.57 -13.81
N GLN A 19 23.28 10.83 -13.10
CA GLN A 19 23.70 9.91 -12.06
C GLN A 19 24.61 8.80 -12.62
N GLN A 20 25.80 8.66 -12.01
CA GLN A 20 26.80 7.64 -12.34
C GLN A 20 26.94 6.63 -11.19
N VAL A 21 27.67 5.54 -11.42
CA VAL A 21 28.01 4.56 -10.39
C VAL A 21 29.25 5.01 -9.63
N GLY A 22 29.10 5.27 -8.33
CA GLY A 22 30.23 5.43 -7.42
C GLY A 22 30.88 4.08 -7.10
N THR A 23 32.21 4.02 -7.07
CA THR A 23 32.97 2.80 -6.78
C THR A 23 33.68 2.82 -5.43
N GLN A 24 33.51 3.90 -4.66
CA GLN A 24 34.18 4.09 -3.36
C GLN A 24 33.61 3.16 -2.28
N LEU A 25 32.36 2.73 -2.43
CA LEU A 25 31.68 1.78 -1.56
C LEU A 25 30.98 0.73 -2.41
N ALA A 26 31.16 -0.54 -2.06
CA ALA A 26 30.46 -1.63 -2.72
C ALA A 26 28.98 -1.64 -2.29
N GLU A 27 28.08 -1.64 -3.27
CA GLU A 27 26.65 -1.81 -3.02
C GLU A 27 26.33 -3.28 -2.79
N THR A 28 25.89 -3.62 -1.57
CA THR A 28 25.50 -4.97 -1.17
C THR A 28 24.10 -4.94 -0.57
N HIS A 29 23.12 -5.53 -1.26
CA HIS A 29 21.72 -5.52 -0.84
C HIS A 29 21.48 -6.48 0.33
N PRO A 30 20.87 -6.03 1.44
CA PRO A 30 20.44 -6.91 2.52
C PRO A 30 19.39 -7.91 2.03
N SER A 31 19.52 -9.17 2.41
CA SER A 31 18.57 -10.22 2.03
C SER A 31 17.25 -10.05 2.77
N LEU A 32 16.14 -10.22 2.06
CA LEU A 32 14.80 -10.25 2.64
C LEU A 32 13.98 -11.31 1.90
N SER A 33 13.75 -12.45 2.54
CA SER A 33 12.93 -13.50 1.93
C SER A 33 11.45 -13.15 2.01
N PHE A 34 10.72 -13.49 0.95
CA PHE A 34 9.25 -13.43 0.91
C PHE A 34 8.71 -14.79 0.42
N GLN A 35 7.40 -14.98 0.40
CA GLN A 35 6.82 -16.26 -0.02
C GLN A 35 5.74 -16.10 -1.09
N THR A 36 5.67 -17.08 -1.97
CA THR A 36 4.56 -17.25 -2.92
C THR A 36 3.70 -18.42 -2.46
N CYS A 37 2.41 -18.19 -2.26
CA CYS A 37 1.46 -19.19 -1.79
C CYS A 37 0.56 -19.68 -2.94
N THR A 38 0.22 -20.96 -2.93
CA THR A 38 -0.75 -21.56 -3.87
C THR A 38 -2.05 -21.95 -3.18
N ALA A 39 -2.01 -22.18 -1.87
CA ALA A 39 -3.14 -22.43 -0.99
C ALA A 39 -2.73 -22.11 0.46
N ALA A 40 -3.70 -22.02 1.37
CA ALA A 40 -3.43 -21.80 2.80
C ALA A 40 -2.45 -22.85 3.34
N GLY A 41 -1.35 -22.39 3.94
CA GLY A 41 -0.30 -23.26 4.46
C GLY A 41 0.63 -23.90 3.41
N SER A 42 0.44 -23.59 2.12
CA SER A 42 1.26 -24.09 1.01
C SER A 42 1.96 -22.93 0.31
N CYS A 43 3.10 -22.52 0.86
CA CYS A 43 3.91 -21.41 0.34
C CYS A 43 5.35 -21.82 0.09
N THR A 44 5.96 -21.29 -0.96
CA THR A 44 7.37 -21.46 -1.30
C THR A 44 8.14 -20.17 -0.97
N THR A 45 9.27 -20.31 -0.27
CA THR A 45 10.14 -19.17 0.05
C THR A 45 10.95 -18.75 -1.18
N ASN A 46 10.89 -17.46 -1.50
CA ASN A 46 11.70 -16.81 -2.51
C ASN A 46 12.86 -16.07 -1.82
N ALA A 47 14.06 -16.22 -2.39
CA ALA A 47 15.20 -15.40 -1.98
C ALA A 47 15.04 -14.00 -2.59
N GLY A 48 14.74 -13.01 -1.75
CA GLY A 48 14.70 -11.60 -2.14
C GLY A 48 15.81 -10.81 -1.47
N GLN A 49 15.95 -9.55 -1.87
CA GLN A 49 16.83 -8.57 -1.25
C GLN A 49 16.22 -7.18 -1.36
N VAL A 50 16.72 -6.22 -0.59
CA VAL A 50 16.23 -4.84 -0.62
C VAL A 50 17.32 -3.86 -1.00
N THR A 51 16.94 -2.78 -1.68
CA THR A 51 17.84 -1.67 -2.01
C THR A 51 17.28 -0.36 -1.47
N MET A 52 18.19 0.51 -1.00
CA MET A 52 17.85 1.86 -0.55
C MET A 52 17.56 2.77 -1.75
N ASP A 53 16.56 3.62 -1.61
CA ASP A 53 16.26 4.70 -2.55
C ASP A 53 17.46 5.62 -2.82
N ALA A 54 17.58 6.08 -4.07
CA ALA A 54 18.69 6.89 -4.52
C ALA A 54 18.84 8.24 -3.77
N ASN A 55 17.76 8.79 -3.23
CA ASN A 55 17.75 10.09 -2.56
C ASN A 55 18.52 10.06 -1.22
N TRP A 56 18.61 8.91 -0.56
CA TRP A 56 19.39 8.70 0.67
C TRP A 56 20.88 8.46 0.42
N ARG A 57 21.27 8.23 -0.83
CA ARG A 57 22.65 7.87 -1.17
C ARG A 57 23.52 9.11 -1.20
N TRP A 58 24.75 8.94 -0.73
CA TRP A 58 25.78 9.96 -0.85
C TRP A 58 26.12 10.22 -2.33
N LEU A 59 26.11 11.49 -2.72
CA LEU A 59 26.32 11.93 -4.10
C LEU A 59 27.62 12.74 -4.24
N HIS A 60 28.51 12.29 -5.11
CA HIS A 60 29.87 12.82 -5.22
C HIS A 60 30.40 12.84 -6.65
N THR A 61 31.54 13.52 -6.84
CA THR A 61 32.23 13.57 -8.12
C THR A 61 32.74 12.19 -8.51
N THR A 62 32.64 11.84 -9.79
CA THR A 62 33.04 10.52 -10.31
C THR A 62 34.52 10.19 -10.11
N THR A 63 35.37 11.20 -9.95
CA THR A 63 36.82 11.07 -9.80
C THR A 63 37.32 11.23 -8.36
N GLY A 64 36.43 11.46 -7.39
CA GLY A 64 36.85 11.75 -6.02
C GLY A 64 35.73 11.69 -4.99
N TYR A 65 35.94 12.43 -3.89
CA TYR A 65 35.08 12.45 -2.71
C TYR A 65 34.37 13.79 -2.51
N THR A 66 34.49 14.70 -3.49
CA THR A 66 33.85 16.01 -3.42
C THR A 66 32.34 15.83 -3.59
N ASN A 67 31.58 16.31 -2.62
CA ASN A 67 30.12 16.23 -2.64
C ASN A 67 29.55 17.02 -3.82
N CYS A 68 28.64 16.42 -4.58
CA CYS A 68 27.83 17.12 -5.58
C CYS A 68 26.56 17.74 -4.96
N TYR A 69 26.16 17.25 -3.79
CA TYR A 69 25.09 17.79 -2.95
C TYR A 69 25.60 17.78 -1.51
N THR A 70 25.66 18.96 -0.86
CA THR A 70 26.20 19.14 0.50
C THR A 70 25.08 19.60 1.43
N GLY A 71 25.12 19.15 2.68
CA GLY A 71 24.07 18.38 3.33
C GLY A 71 24.77 17.14 3.90
N ASN A 72 24.10 16.15 4.47
CA ASN A 72 24.85 15.24 5.31
C ASN A 72 25.86 14.31 4.50
N ALA A 73 27.19 14.54 4.65
CA ALA A 73 28.41 13.73 4.40
C ALA A 73 28.69 12.41 5.23
N TRP A 74 28.58 11.24 4.60
CA TRP A 74 29.25 9.93 4.89
C TRP A 74 28.99 9.05 6.14
N ASP A 75 28.40 7.86 5.93
CA ASP A 75 28.93 6.57 6.46
C ASP A 75 28.42 5.36 5.63
N LYS A 76 29.07 4.20 5.73
CA LYS A 76 29.47 3.32 4.62
C LYS A 76 28.70 1.99 4.50
N THR A 77 27.60 1.80 5.24
CA THR A 77 26.84 0.53 5.24
C THR A 77 25.34 0.75 5.49
N PHE A 78 24.48 -0.26 5.27
CA PHE A 78 23.04 -0.19 5.62
C PHE A 78 22.79 0.13 7.11
N GLY A 79 23.76 -0.17 8.00
CA GLY A 79 23.73 0.23 9.40
C GLY A 79 23.75 1.76 9.61
N THR A 80 24.20 2.54 8.63
CA THR A 80 24.12 4.02 8.64
C THR A 80 22.68 4.52 8.56
N TYR A 81 21.79 3.74 7.96
CA TYR A 81 20.41 4.12 7.64
C TYR A 81 19.40 3.46 8.59
N GLY A 82 19.85 2.77 9.62
CA GLY A 82 18.94 2.08 10.55
C GLY A 82 18.23 0.88 9.92
N VAL A 83 18.81 0.29 8.88
CA VAL A 83 18.21 -0.81 8.14
C VAL A 83 18.85 -2.13 8.57
N THR A 84 18.04 -3.04 9.09
CA THR A 84 18.48 -4.40 9.42
C THR A 84 17.53 -5.45 8.87
N THR A 85 18.10 -6.56 8.39
CA THR A 85 17.33 -7.71 7.90
C THR A 85 17.74 -8.98 8.62
N SER A 86 16.78 -9.89 8.79
CA SER A 86 17.01 -11.24 9.31
C SER A 86 15.96 -12.19 8.74
N GLY A 87 16.34 -13.00 7.76
CA GLY A 87 15.43 -13.92 7.07
C GLY A 87 14.30 -13.16 6.36
N ALA A 88 13.08 -13.33 6.85
CA ALA A 88 11.88 -12.69 6.32
C ALA A 88 11.50 -11.38 7.02
N SER A 89 12.40 -10.81 7.84
CA SER A 89 12.15 -9.59 8.63
C SER A 89 13.05 -8.45 8.19
N LEU A 90 12.46 -7.25 8.08
CA LEU A 90 13.10 -5.97 7.82
C LEU A 90 12.71 -5.00 8.93
N LYS A 91 13.69 -4.47 9.66
CA LYS A 91 13.48 -3.40 10.64
C LYS A 91 14.09 -2.10 10.12
N LEU A 92 13.31 -1.02 10.21
CA LEU A 92 13.68 0.34 9.86
C LEU A 92 13.64 1.20 11.12
N ASP A 93 14.81 1.67 11.56
CA ASP A 93 14.92 2.67 12.61
C ASP A 93 14.65 4.07 12.04
N PHE A 94 13.98 4.92 12.80
CA PHE A 94 13.58 6.25 12.35
C PHE A 94 14.79 7.20 12.31
N VAL A 95 15.52 7.35 13.41
CA VAL A 95 16.74 8.17 13.43
C VAL A 95 17.97 7.30 13.66
N THR A 96 18.97 7.47 12.81
CA THR A 96 20.26 6.79 12.96
C THR A 96 21.39 7.79 12.96
N THR A 97 22.19 7.79 14.03
CA THR A 97 23.35 8.67 14.16
C THR A 97 24.64 7.89 13.93
N SER A 98 25.38 8.28 12.90
CA SER A 98 26.72 7.79 12.54
C SER A 98 27.72 8.96 12.59
N THR A 99 28.60 9.10 11.59
CA THR A 99 29.21 10.42 11.29
C THR A 99 28.13 11.50 11.15
N GLN A 100 26.90 11.10 10.84
CA GLN A 100 25.76 11.97 10.59
C GLN A 100 24.44 11.38 11.02
N THR A 101 23.46 12.27 11.15
CA THR A 101 22.08 11.90 11.44
C THR A 101 21.32 11.63 10.15
N ASN A 102 20.89 10.38 9.96
CA ASN A 102 19.90 9.97 8.99
C ASN A 102 18.50 9.97 9.63
N VAL A 103 17.49 10.41 8.89
CA VAL A 103 16.08 10.38 9.28
C VAL A 103 15.31 9.60 8.21
N GLY A 104 14.58 8.58 8.66
CA GLY A 104 13.76 7.72 7.82
C GLY A 104 14.54 6.89 6.81
N SER A 105 13.82 6.07 6.08
CA SER A 105 14.35 5.33 4.93
C SER A 105 13.23 4.91 4.00
N ARG A 106 13.56 4.68 2.72
CA ARG A 106 12.68 4.09 1.71
C ARG A 106 13.43 3.00 0.95
N LEU A 107 12.86 1.80 0.91
CA LEU A 107 13.48 0.63 0.31
C LEU A 107 12.57 -0.06 -0.68
N TYR A 108 13.17 -0.73 -1.65
CA TYR A 108 12.50 -1.49 -2.69
C TYR A 108 12.87 -2.97 -2.63
N LEU A 109 11.89 -3.85 -2.76
CA LEU A 109 12.16 -5.28 -2.92
C LEU A 109 12.71 -5.57 -4.32
N MET A 110 13.76 -6.40 -4.39
CA MET A 110 14.45 -6.75 -5.61
C MET A 110 14.33 -8.24 -5.95
N SER A 111 14.14 -8.53 -7.23
CA SER A 111 14.15 -9.87 -7.83
C SER A 111 15.56 -10.36 -8.16
N SER A 112 16.49 -9.43 -8.36
CA SER A 112 17.92 -9.68 -8.65
C SER A 112 18.77 -8.47 -8.26
N ALA A 113 20.09 -8.51 -8.47
CA ALA A 113 20.98 -7.39 -8.14
C ALA A 113 20.71 -6.11 -8.96
N THR A 114 19.92 -6.19 -10.04
CA THR A 114 19.71 -5.08 -10.99
C THR A 114 18.25 -4.86 -11.37
N GLN A 115 17.32 -5.59 -10.78
CA GLN A 115 15.89 -5.48 -11.08
C GLN A 115 15.07 -5.52 -9.79
N TYR A 116 14.08 -4.64 -9.69
CA TYR A 116 13.03 -4.73 -8.68
C TYR A 116 12.18 -5.99 -8.88
N GLU A 117 11.51 -6.43 -7.81
CA GLU A 117 10.44 -7.43 -7.90
C GLU A 117 9.15 -6.73 -8.37
N LEU A 118 8.54 -7.23 -9.45
CA LEU A 118 7.27 -6.71 -9.95
C LEU A 118 6.10 -7.58 -9.51
N PHE A 119 5.24 -7.02 -8.68
CA PHE A 119 4.02 -7.65 -8.22
C PHE A 119 2.86 -7.38 -9.18
N LYS A 120 2.00 -8.38 -9.40
CA LYS A 120 0.78 -8.27 -10.20
C LYS A 120 -0.42 -8.76 -9.38
N PRO A 121 -0.93 -7.95 -8.44
CA PRO A 121 -1.81 -8.45 -7.40
C PRO A 121 -3.29 -8.58 -7.80
N LEU A 122 -3.67 -8.33 -9.06
CA LEU A 122 -5.06 -8.51 -9.50
C LEU A 122 -5.54 -9.95 -9.29
N ASN A 123 -6.66 -10.10 -8.59
CA ASN A 123 -7.23 -11.38 -8.15
C ASN A 123 -6.27 -12.21 -7.29
N GLN A 124 -5.40 -11.53 -6.56
CA GLN A 124 -4.48 -12.09 -5.58
C GLN A 124 -4.71 -11.40 -4.23
N GLU A 125 -4.01 -11.88 -3.21
CA GLU A 125 -3.82 -11.17 -1.96
C GLU A 125 -2.34 -10.95 -1.65
N PHE A 126 -2.05 -9.82 -1.03
CA PHE A 126 -0.75 -9.44 -0.51
C PHE A 126 -0.85 -9.39 1.02
N THR A 127 0.12 -9.96 1.71
CA THR A 127 0.10 -10.12 3.16
C THR A 127 1.48 -9.89 3.75
N PHE A 128 1.53 -9.30 4.93
CA PHE A 128 2.75 -9.14 5.71
C PHE A 128 2.39 -9.01 7.19
N ASP A 129 3.34 -9.34 8.05
CA ASP A 129 3.29 -9.04 9.48
C ASP A 129 3.97 -7.69 9.73
N VAL A 130 3.41 -6.91 10.64
CA VAL A 130 3.97 -5.62 11.04
C VAL A 130 4.03 -5.50 12.55
N ASP A 131 5.09 -4.85 13.03
CA ASP A 131 5.19 -4.30 14.37
C ASP A 131 5.31 -2.78 14.29
N VAL A 132 4.25 -2.10 14.74
CA VAL A 132 4.15 -0.63 14.81
C VAL A 132 4.17 -0.12 16.27
N SER A 133 4.44 -0.99 17.26
CA SER A 133 4.32 -0.62 18.67
C SER A 133 5.26 0.50 19.08
N ALA A 134 6.34 0.70 18.32
CA ALA A 134 7.35 1.74 18.49
C ALA A 134 7.19 2.92 17.51
N LEU A 135 6.05 3.06 16.83
CA LEU A 135 5.72 4.21 15.98
C LEU A 135 4.69 5.13 16.67
N PRO A 136 5.10 6.27 17.24
CA PRO A 136 4.18 7.24 17.83
C PRO A 136 3.47 8.13 16.78
N CYS A 137 2.63 9.05 17.26
CA CYS A 137 2.06 10.14 16.45
C CYS A 137 3.13 10.87 15.65
N GLY A 138 2.79 11.29 14.42
CA GLY A 138 3.69 12.05 13.55
C GLY A 138 4.61 11.21 12.68
N LEU A 139 4.70 9.90 12.91
CA LEU A 139 5.44 8.98 12.04
C LEU A 139 4.49 8.15 11.19
N ASN A 140 5.00 7.67 10.07
CA ASN A 140 4.34 6.71 9.20
C ASN A 140 5.32 5.62 8.81
N GLY A 141 5.00 4.38 9.18
CA GLY A 141 5.58 3.20 8.59
C GLY A 141 4.72 2.76 7.41
N ALA A 142 5.20 3.00 6.19
CA ALA A 142 4.43 2.71 4.98
C ALA A 142 4.91 1.43 4.25
N VAL A 143 3.93 0.67 3.75
CA VAL A 143 4.10 -0.44 2.81
C VAL A 143 3.16 -0.19 1.65
N TYR A 144 3.70 -0.05 0.44
CA TYR A 144 2.91 0.38 -0.70
C TYR A 144 3.50 -0.13 -2.01
N PHE A 145 2.71 0.00 -3.07
CA PHE A 145 3.10 -0.33 -4.43
C PHE A 145 3.21 0.93 -5.28
N SER A 146 4.34 1.08 -5.96
CA SER A 146 4.57 2.15 -6.92
C SER A 146 4.77 1.58 -8.33
N GLU A 147 4.22 2.22 -9.35
CA GLU A 147 4.34 1.80 -10.76
C GLU A 147 5.69 2.19 -11.40
N MET A 148 6.78 1.86 -10.70
CA MET A 148 8.15 2.04 -11.16
C MET A 148 8.52 1.01 -12.23
N SER A 149 9.50 1.35 -13.08
CA SER A 149 10.14 0.39 -13.99
C SER A 149 11.04 -0.56 -13.21
N ALA A 150 11.05 -1.85 -13.59
CA ALA A 150 11.84 -2.89 -12.91
C ALA A 150 13.34 -2.56 -12.85
N ASP A 151 13.89 -1.90 -13.86
CA ASP A 151 15.31 -1.56 -13.95
C ASP A 151 15.64 -0.18 -13.37
N GLY A 152 14.66 0.52 -12.77
CA GLY A 152 14.81 1.87 -12.22
C GLY A 152 15.07 2.93 -13.28
N GLY A 153 14.65 2.69 -14.53
CA GLY A 153 14.78 3.60 -15.67
C GLY A 153 16.10 3.46 -16.43
N LEU A 154 16.88 2.41 -16.18
CA LEU A 154 18.21 2.23 -16.76
C LEU A 154 18.15 2.10 -18.30
N ALA A 155 17.21 1.33 -18.84
CA ALA A 155 17.04 1.15 -20.27
C ALA A 155 16.41 2.36 -20.96
N ALA A 156 15.46 3.03 -20.29
CA ALA A 156 14.74 4.17 -20.83
C ALA A 156 15.61 5.43 -20.90
N TYR A 157 16.55 5.60 -19.96
CA TYR A 157 17.36 6.80 -19.81
C TYR A 157 18.85 6.48 -19.87
N PRO A 158 19.48 6.55 -21.05
CA PRO A 158 20.89 6.17 -21.23
C PRO A 158 21.88 6.92 -20.34
N THR A 159 21.47 8.07 -19.80
CA THR A 159 22.25 8.89 -18.87
C THR A 159 22.20 8.36 -17.43
N ASN A 160 21.15 7.63 -17.04
CA ASN A 160 21.13 6.85 -15.81
C ASN A 160 22.07 5.65 -15.99
N LYS A 161 23.18 5.62 -15.23
CA LYS A 161 24.08 4.46 -15.21
C LYS A 161 23.96 3.61 -13.94
N ALA A 162 23.12 4.04 -13.00
CA ALA A 162 23.00 3.43 -11.68
C ALA A 162 21.86 2.39 -11.63
N GLY A 163 20.66 2.75 -12.08
CA GLY A 163 19.51 1.85 -12.18
C GLY A 163 18.99 1.34 -10.83
N ALA A 164 18.10 0.33 -10.89
CA ALA A 164 17.48 -0.28 -9.72
C ALA A 164 18.50 -0.80 -8.67
N LYS A 165 19.70 -1.19 -9.10
CA LYS A 165 20.80 -1.55 -8.17
C LYS A 165 21.05 -0.46 -7.12
N TYR A 166 20.89 0.80 -7.49
CA TYR A 166 21.08 1.95 -6.61
C TYR A 166 19.76 2.68 -6.30
N GLY A 167 18.62 2.01 -6.42
CA GLY A 167 17.33 2.55 -5.97
C GLY A 167 16.82 3.72 -6.80
N THR A 168 17.12 3.79 -8.11
CA THR A 168 16.65 4.88 -8.97
C THR A 168 15.24 4.66 -9.51
N GLY A 169 14.64 5.72 -10.04
CA GLY A 169 13.38 5.64 -10.80
C GLY A 169 12.11 5.72 -9.96
N TYR A 170 12.21 6.17 -8.72
CA TYR A 170 11.04 6.35 -7.84
C TYR A 170 10.03 7.33 -8.45
N CYS A 171 8.76 7.03 -8.17
CA CYS A 171 7.61 7.84 -8.51
C CYS A 171 6.48 7.49 -7.55
N ASP A 172 5.51 8.39 -7.40
CA ASP A 172 4.28 8.12 -6.66
C ASP A 172 3.17 9.09 -7.12
N SER A 173 2.01 9.01 -6.46
CA SER A 173 0.84 9.83 -6.82
C SER A 173 0.98 11.30 -6.43
N GLN A 174 1.93 11.63 -5.56
CA GLN A 174 2.24 13.00 -5.17
C GLN A 174 3.12 13.71 -6.21
N CYS A 175 3.60 12.99 -7.23
CA CYS A 175 4.49 13.52 -8.26
C CYS A 175 5.70 14.23 -7.64
N PRO A 176 6.48 13.51 -6.81
CA PRO A 176 7.42 14.10 -5.87
C PRO A 176 8.54 14.83 -6.61
N ARG A 177 8.80 16.06 -6.18
CA ARG A 177 9.78 16.99 -6.76
C ARG A 177 11.08 17.06 -5.96
N ASP A 178 11.15 16.33 -4.86
CA ASP A 178 12.30 16.25 -3.96
C ASP A 178 13.35 15.22 -4.39
N LEU A 179 13.07 14.46 -5.44
CA LEU A 179 14.03 13.55 -6.02
C LEU A 179 15.19 14.31 -6.66
N LYS A 180 16.41 14.00 -6.21
CA LYS A 180 17.66 14.56 -6.75
C LYS A 180 17.90 14.21 -8.21
N PHE A 181 17.40 13.05 -8.67
CA PHE A 181 17.50 12.60 -10.06
C PHE A 181 16.17 12.06 -10.57
N ILE A 182 15.76 12.53 -11.74
CA ILE A 182 14.58 12.06 -12.48
C ILE A 182 15.03 11.85 -13.93
N ASN A 183 14.64 10.73 -14.55
CA ASN A 183 14.94 10.42 -15.96
C ASN A 183 16.43 10.50 -16.34
N GLY A 184 17.32 10.19 -15.39
CA GLY A 184 18.78 10.28 -15.60
C GLY A 184 19.31 11.71 -15.62
N VAL A 185 18.54 12.70 -15.16
CA VAL A 185 18.90 14.12 -15.09
C VAL A 185 18.85 14.58 -13.63
N GLY A 186 19.83 15.37 -13.20
CA GLY A 186 19.83 15.98 -11.87
C GLY A 186 18.77 17.09 -11.77
N ASN A 187 17.95 17.07 -10.73
CA ASN A 187 16.83 18.00 -10.54
C ASN A 187 17.28 19.36 -9.94
N VAL A 188 18.44 19.87 -10.37
CA VAL A 188 19.09 21.06 -9.78
C VAL A 188 18.44 22.38 -10.22
N VAL A 189 17.77 22.38 -11.37
CA VAL A 189 17.16 23.59 -11.92
C VAL A 189 15.96 23.97 -11.07
N GLY A 190 15.98 25.20 -10.53
CA GLY A 190 14.93 25.69 -9.63
C GLY A 190 14.91 25.02 -8.26
N TRP A 191 15.99 24.33 -7.86
CA TRP A 191 16.07 23.66 -6.56
C TRP A 191 15.89 24.65 -5.41
N ASN A 192 14.87 24.42 -4.59
CA ASN A 192 14.57 25.17 -3.39
C ASN A 192 14.72 24.27 -2.16
N ALA A 193 15.68 24.55 -1.29
CA ALA A 193 15.91 23.76 -0.08
C ALA A 193 14.78 23.98 0.94
N THR A 194 14.20 22.90 1.45
CA THR A 194 13.11 22.92 2.44
C THR A 194 13.57 22.42 3.81
N SER A 195 14.67 21.68 3.85
CA SER A 195 15.37 21.29 5.08
C SER A 195 16.86 21.15 4.83
N THR A 196 17.61 20.68 5.83
CA THR A 196 19.04 20.35 5.66
C THR A 196 19.28 19.22 4.66
N ASN A 197 18.29 18.34 4.44
CA ASN A 197 18.44 17.11 3.66
C ASN A 197 17.46 17.00 2.48
N SER A 198 16.49 17.92 2.39
CA SER A 198 15.46 17.91 1.35
C SER A 198 15.30 19.29 0.70
N GLY A 199 14.72 19.28 -0.48
CA GLY A 199 14.37 20.44 -1.26
C GLY A 199 13.51 19.99 -2.43
N THR A 200 13.06 20.91 -3.27
CA THR A 200 12.27 20.57 -4.46
C THR A 200 12.86 21.22 -5.70
N GLY A 201 13.06 20.46 -6.77
CA GLY A 201 13.44 20.96 -8.07
C GLY A 201 12.24 21.24 -8.98
N ASN A 202 12.51 21.55 -10.25
CA ASN A 202 11.45 21.84 -11.23
C ASN A 202 10.72 20.60 -11.73
N PHE A 203 11.39 19.44 -11.74
CA PHE A 203 10.82 18.17 -12.20
C PHE A 203 10.18 17.42 -11.04
N GLY A 204 9.07 16.73 -11.32
CA GLY A 204 8.49 15.72 -10.43
C GLY A 204 8.32 14.38 -11.14
N SER A 205 8.07 13.31 -10.39
CA SER A 205 8.02 11.93 -10.92
C SER A 205 6.69 11.24 -10.60
N CYS A 206 5.70 11.37 -11.48
CA CYS A 206 4.34 10.85 -11.27
C CYS A 206 4.23 9.35 -11.61
N CYS A 207 3.50 8.59 -10.81
CA CYS A 207 2.92 7.31 -11.24
C CYS A 207 1.79 6.85 -10.32
N ASN A 208 1.03 5.84 -10.76
CA ASN A 208 -0.01 5.24 -9.93
C ASN A 208 0.60 4.63 -8.67
N GLU A 209 -0.14 4.73 -7.57
CA GLU A 209 0.30 4.30 -6.25
C GLU A 209 -0.84 3.55 -5.55
N MET A 210 -0.51 2.44 -4.90
CA MET A 210 -1.43 1.72 -4.04
C MET A 210 -0.81 1.61 -2.66
N ASP A 211 -1.29 2.44 -1.75
CA ASP A 211 -0.92 2.43 -0.34
C ASP A 211 -1.61 1.27 0.37
N ILE A 212 -0.88 0.16 0.47
CA ILE A 212 -1.35 -1.02 1.18
C ILE A 212 -1.50 -0.69 2.66
N TRP A 213 -0.57 0.09 3.20
CA TRP A 213 -0.49 0.40 4.60
C TRP A 213 0.27 1.69 4.82
N GLU A 214 -0.39 2.63 5.46
CA GLU A 214 0.24 3.81 6.04
C GLU A 214 -0.24 3.90 7.48
N ALA A 215 0.67 3.79 8.44
CA ALA A 215 0.26 3.71 9.83
C ALA A 215 1.34 4.08 10.82
N ASN A 216 0.86 4.37 12.03
CA ASN A 216 1.60 4.28 13.26
C ASN A 216 0.80 3.49 14.28
N SER A 217 1.19 3.52 15.56
CA SER A 217 0.47 2.82 16.62
C SER A 217 -0.95 3.37 16.87
N VAL A 218 -1.30 4.56 16.39
CA VAL A 218 -2.58 5.24 16.67
C VAL A 218 -3.61 5.00 15.57
N SER A 219 -3.20 5.19 14.32
CA SER A 219 -4.08 5.13 13.15
C SER A 219 -3.42 4.41 11.98
N ALA A 220 -4.25 3.93 11.06
CA ALA A 220 -3.82 3.29 9.82
C ALA A 220 -4.79 3.61 8.68
N ALA A 221 -4.26 3.72 7.46
CA ALA A 221 -5.00 3.89 6.22
C ALA A 221 -4.54 2.87 5.16
N PHE A 222 -5.42 2.60 4.20
CA PHE A 222 -5.05 2.00 2.92
C PHE A 222 -5.80 2.71 1.79
N THR A 223 -5.09 3.04 0.72
CA THR A 223 -5.50 4.09 -0.20
C THR A 223 -5.00 3.81 -1.62
N PRO A 224 -5.88 3.57 -2.61
CA PRO A 224 -5.49 3.58 -4.02
C PRO A 224 -5.46 5.01 -4.58
N HIS A 225 -4.41 5.33 -5.33
CA HIS A 225 -4.17 6.60 -5.99
C HIS A 225 -3.93 6.42 -7.48
N PRO A 226 -4.97 6.58 -8.32
CA PRO A 226 -4.86 6.43 -9.75
C PRO A 226 -4.27 7.70 -10.40
N CYS A 227 -3.67 7.52 -11.56
CA CYS A 227 -3.13 8.58 -12.40
C CYS A 227 -3.64 8.46 -13.83
N THR A 228 -3.68 9.61 -14.50
CA THR A 228 -3.98 9.69 -15.94
C THR A 228 -2.79 9.25 -16.81
N VAL A 229 -1.59 9.16 -16.23
CA VAL A 229 -0.36 8.67 -16.87
C VAL A 229 -0.15 7.17 -16.65
N VAL A 230 0.70 6.57 -17.48
CA VAL A 230 1.04 5.14 -17.45
C VAL A 230 2.51 4.97 -17.07
N GLY A 231 2.78 4.20 -16.02
CA GLY A 231 4.12 4.05 -15.45
C GLY A 231 4.68 5.37 -14.92
N GLN A 232 5.96 5.34 -14.58
CA GLN A 232 6.70 6.56 -14.21
C GLN A 232 6.69 7.58 -15.35
N THR A 233 6.27 8.81 -15.04
CA THR A 233 6.20 9.94 -15.97
C THR A 233 6.70 11.20 -15.28
N GLU A 234 7.64 11.90 -15.92
CA GLU A 234 8.10 13.20 -15.41
C GLU A 234 7.04 14.29 -15.65
N CYS A 235 6.88 15.18 -14.67
CA CYS A 235 6.02 16.34 -14.75
C CYS A 235 6.82 17.64 -14.54
N THR A 236 6.21 18.76 -14.91
CA THR A 236 6.64 20.11 -14.51
C THR A 236 5.42 20.99 -14.21
N GLY A 237 5.63 22.05 -13.40
CA GLY A 237 4.59 23.05 -13.12
C GLY A 237 3.29 22.43 -12.62
N THR A 238 2.14 22.91 -13.14
CA THR A 238 0.81 22.46 -12.72
C THR A 238 0.63 20.94 -12.76
N ALA A 239 1.25 20.24 -13.72
CA ALA A 239 1.15 18.78 -13.83
C ALA A 239 1.80 18.03 -12.65
N CYS A 240 2.67 18.69 -11.87
CA CYS A 240 3.17 18.19 -10.59
C CYS A 240 2.40 18.71 -9.38
N GLY A 241 1.23 19.31 -9.58
CA GLY A 241 0.42 19.88 -8.50
C GLY A 241 0.93 21.21 -7.93
N THR A 242 1.85 21.93 -8.60
CA THR A 242 2.48 23.14 -8.01
C THR A 242 1.55 24.34 -7.84
N THR A 243 0.52 24.46 -8.69
CA THR A 243 -0.48 25.54 -8.62
C THR A 243 -1.70 25.11 -7.80
N SER A 244 -2.04 23.82 -7.87
CA SER A 244 -3.12 23.17 -7.13
C SER A 244 -2.80 21.68 -7.09
N ARG A 245 -2.93 21.02 -5.94
CA ARG A 245 -2.69 19.57 -5.82
C ARG A 245 -3.49 18.76 -6.85
N TYR A 246 -4.75 19.13 -7.08
CA TYR A 246 -5.65 18.48 -8.05
C TYR A 246 -5.34 18.80 -9.53
N GLY A 247 -4.42 19.74 -9.78
CA GLY A 247 -3.86 19.98 -11.12
C GLY A 247 -2.85 18.91 -11.55
N SER A 248 -2.41 18.06 -10.61
CA SER A 248 -1.51 16.94 -10.85
C SER A 248 -2.05 15.95 -11.89
N ALA A 249 -1.15 15.23 -12.54
CA ALA A 249 -1.49 14.09 -13.40
C ALA A 249 -2.09 12.91 -12.60
N CYS A 250 -1.84 12.88 -11.30
CA CYS A 250 -2.24 11.86 -10.34
C CYS A 250 -3.22 12.40 -9.31
N ASP A 251 -4.02 11.52 -8.72
CA ASP A 251 -4.87 11.83 -7.57
C ASP A 251 -4.02 11.92 -6.30
N PRO A 252 -3.86 13.12 -5.70
CA PRO A 252 -3.01 13.29 -4.52
C PRO A 252 -3.69 12.86 -3.22
N ASP A 253 -5.00 12.59 -3.22
CA ASP A 253 -5.79 12.29 -2.02
C ASP A 253 -6.13 10.81 -1.91
N GLY A 254 -6.42 10.17 -3.04
CA GLY A 254 -6.81 8.77 -3.10
C GLY A 254 -8.23 8.52 -2.60
N CYS A 255 -8.62 7.24 -2.58
CA CYS A 255 -9.85 6.77 -1.94
C CYS A 255 -9.54 6.00 -0.64
N ASP A 256 -9.35 6.73 0.47
CA ASP A 256 -8.81 6.17 1.70
C ASP A 256 -9.84 5.39 2.53
N PHE A 257 -9.36 4.35 3.20
CA PHE A 257 -10.06 3.72 4.31
C PHE A 257 -9.18 3.72 5.57
N ASN A 258 -9.43 4.67 6.46
CA ASN A 258 -8.96 4.69 7.84
C ASN A 258 -10.13 4.40 8.78
N SER A 259 -10.06 3.32 9.57
CA SER A 259 -11.18 2.87 10.43
C SER A 259 -11.66 3.93 11.41
N TYR A 260 -10.76 4.75 11.96
CA TYR A 260 -11.09 5.87 12.85
C TYR A 260 -11.83 6.96 12.07
N ARG A 261 -11.31 7.34 10.89
CA ARG A 261 -11.94 8.33 9.99
C ARG A 261 -13.32 7.89 9.50
N GLN A 262 -13.51 6.58 9.33
CA GLN A 262 -14.78 5.93 8.99
C GLN A 262 -15.70 5.73 10.21
N GLY A 263 -15.35 6.32 11.36
CA GLY A 263 -16.21 6.44 12.55
C GLY A 263 -16.04 5.33 13.59
N ASN A 264 -15.25 4.28 13.32
CA ASN A 264 -14.94 3.24 14.30
C ASN A 264 -13.64 3.53 15.05
N THR A 265 -13.74 4.34 16.09
CA THR A 265 -12.60 4.76 16.92
C THR A 265 -12.05 3.65 17.83
N GLY A 266 -12.79 2.55 18.02
CA GLY A 266 -12.42 1.41 18.87
C GLY A 266 -11.75 0.24 18.14
N PHE A 267 -11.50 0.37 16.84
CA PHE A 267 -11.02 -0.74 16.01
C PHE A 267 -9.49 -0.91 16.05
N TYR A 268 -8.73 0.12 15.67
CA TYR A 268 -7.27 0.07 15.55
C TYR A 268 -6.59 1.03 16.52
N GLY A 269 -5.57 0.54 17.25
CA GLY A 269 -4.76 1.31 18.20
C GLY A 269 -4.40 0.53 19.47
N PRO A 270 -3.74 1.17 20.46
CA PRO A 270 -3.21 0.44 21.62
C PRO A 270 -4.33 -0.18 22.45
N GLY A 271 -4.32 -1.50 22.61
CA GLY A 271 -5.35 -2.23 23.37
C GLY A 271 -6.75 -2.29 22.71
N LYS A 272 -6.87 -1.95 21.43
CA LYS A 272 -8.13 -2.01 20.67
C LYS A 272 -8.34 -3.38 20.00
N THR A 273 -9.33 -3.49 19.11
CA THR A 273 -9.68 -4.73 18.40
C THR A 273 -8.47 -5.30 17.64
N VAL A 274 -7.77 -4.44 16.90
CA VAL A 274 -6.40 -4.67 16.41
C VAL A 274 -5.48 -3.93 17.38
N ASP A 275 -4.83 -4.69 18.25
CA ASP A 275 -4.00 -4.17 19.34
C ASP A 275 -2.60 -3.82 18.81
N THR A 276 -2.32 -2.53 18.63
CA THR A 276 -1.04 -2.07 18.07
C THR A 276 0.14 -2.14 19.04
N THR A 277 -0.08 -2.56 20.29
CA THR A 277 1.02 -2.82 21.24
C THR A 277 1.77 -4.12 20.95
N LYS A 278 1.31 -4.90 19.96
CA LYS A 278 1.87 -6.19 19.56
C LYS A 278 1.90 -6.29 18.04
N PRO A 279 2.75 -7.16 17.48
CA PRO A 279 2.70 -7.47 16.05
C PRO A 279 1.36 -8.07 15.62
N PHE A 280 1.00 -7.85 14.35
CA PHE A 280 -0.16 -8.45 13.70
C PHE A 280 0.07 -8.61 12.19
N THR A 281 -0.71 -9.48 11.57
CA THR A 281 -0.74 -9.68 10.13
C THR A 281 -1.75 -8.73 9.47
N ILE A 282 -1.38 -8.16 8.33
CA ILE A 282 -2.25 -7.41 7.43
C ILE A 282 -2.45 -8.23 6.17
N VAL A 283 -3.71 -8.41 5.76
CA VAL A 283 -4.09 -9.06 4.50
C VAL A 283 -4.84 -8.06 3.65
N THR A 284 -4.39 -7.86 2.40
CA THR A 284 -5.05 -6.99 1.42
C THR A 284 -5.38 -7.80 0.17
N GLN A 285 -6.65 -7.82 -0.22
CA GLN A 285 -7.14 -8.64 -1.35
C GLN A 285 -7.67 -7.74 -2.46
N PHE A 286 -7.32 -8.06 -3.71
CA PHE A 286 -7.67 -7.26 -4.88
C PHE A 286 -8.65 -8.03 -5.76
N HIS A 287 -9.95 -7.86 -5.50
CA HIS A 287 -11.01 -8.59 -6.18
C HIS A 287 -11.29 -7.98 -7.55
N THR A 288 -11.39 -8.84 -8.56
CA THR A 288 -11.70 -8.45 -9.93
C THR A 288 -13.12 -8.84 -10.32
N SER A 289 -13.67 -8.14 -11.31
CA SER A 289 -15.05 -8.28 -11.78
C SER A 289 -15.46 -9.70 -12.20
N ASP A 290 -14.51 -10.55 -12.56
CA ASP A 290 -14.73 -11.91 -13.05
C ASP A 290 -13.94 -12.97 -12.25
N ASN A 291 -13.34 -12.59 -11.11
CA ASN A 291 -12.46 -13.44 -10.31
C ASN A 291 -11.28 -14.03 -11.11
N THR A 292 -10.75 -13.29 -12.08
CA THR A 292 -9.53 -13.62 -12.82
C THR A 292 -8.48 -12.53 -12.68
N SER A 293 -7.21 -12.86 -12.92
CA SER A 293 -6.12 -11.86 -12.91
C SER A 293 -6.18 -10.85 -14.08
N THR A 294 -7.13 -11.01 -15.00
CA THR A 294 -7.35 -10.11 -16.15
C THR A 294 -8.61 -9.26 -16.03
N GLY A 295 -9.47 -9.54 -15.05
CA GLY A 295 -10.67 -8.76 -14.79
C GLY A 295 -10.36 -7.35 -14.29
N THR A 296 -11.36 -6.47 -14.35
CA THR A 296 -11.22 -5.09 -13.82
C THR A 296 -11.22 -5.14 -12.30
N LEU A 297 -10.34 -4.38 -11.64
CA LEU A 297 -10.35 -4.24 -10.18
C LEU A 297 -11.70 -3.62 -9.73
N THR A 298 -12.37 -4.28 -8.79
CA THR A 298 -13.71 -3.88 -8.32
C THR A 298 -13.78 -3.61 -6.83
N GLU A 299 -12.94 -4.30 -6.04
CA GLU A 299 -12.99 -4.18 -4.59
C GLU A 299 -11.60 -4.47 -3.98
N ILE A 300 -11.19 -3.64 -3.02
CA ILE A 300 -10.01 -3.88 -2.19
C ILE A 300 -10.49 -4.21 -0.78
N LYS A 301 -10.24 -5.44 -0.33
CA LYS A 301 -10.60 -5.89 1.03
C LYS A 301 -9.41 -5.88 1.95
N ARG A 302 -9.70 -5.64 3.23
CA ARG A 302 -8.74 -5.68 4.33
C ARG A 302 -9.16 -6.72 5.37
N LEU A 303 -8.21 -7.52 5.81
CA LEU A 303 -8.32 -8.35 7.01
C LEU A 303 -7.06 -8.18 7.86
N TYR A 304 -7.19 -8.50 9.14
CA TYR A 304 -6.07 -8.60 10.06
C TYR A 304 -6.03 -10.01 10.66
N VAL A 305 -4.85 -10.48 11.04
CA VAL A 305 -4.72 -11.68 11.88
C VAL A 305 -3.88 -11.33 13.09
N GLN A 306 -4.42 -11.50 14.29
CA GLN A 306 -3.70 -11.24 15.52
C GLN A 306 -3.99 -12.35 16.51
N ASN A 307 -2.96 -12.89 17.15
CA ASN A 307 -3.07 -14.02 18.08
C ASN A 307 -3.83 -15.23 17.50
N GLY A 308 -3.67 -15.50 16.19
CA GLY A 308 -4.33 -16.60 15.49
C GLY A 308 -5.82 -16.39 15.18
N VAL A 309 -6.35 -15.18 15.45
CA VAL A 309 -7.75 -14.81 15.18
C VAL A 309 -7.80 -13.93 13.94
N VAL A 310 -8.67 -14.30 12.98
CA VAL A 310 -8.96 -13.45 11.82
C VAL A 310 -9.95 -12.36 12.23
N ILE A 311 -9.57 -11.12 11.98
CA ILE A 311 -10.34 -9.91 12.27
C ILE A 311 -10.70 -9.26 10.93
N GLN A 312 -11.99 -9.16 10.64
CA GLN A 312 -12.47 -8.43 9.45
C GLN A 312 -12.23 -6.93 9.64
N ASN A 313 -12.02 -6.19 8.55
CA ASN A 313 -11.99 -4.73 8.62
C ASN A 313 -13.29 -4.17 9.24
N SER A 314 -13.17 -3.06 9.96
CA SER A 314 -14.31 -2.35 10.55
C SER A 314 -15.31 -1.90 9.49
N GLN A 315 -16.60 -1.94 9.82
CA GLN A 315 -17.62 -1.25 9.02
C GLN A 315 -17.49 0.27 9.16
N SER A 316 -17.75 1.01 8.08
CA SER A 316 -17.98 2.46 8.19
C SER A 316 -19.27 2.72 8.96
N THR A 317 -19.24 3.70 9.86
CA THR A 317 -20.39 4.19 10.62
C THR A 317 -20.76 5.62 10.22
N VAL A 318 -20.13 6.16 9.18
CA VAL A 318 -20.44 7.49 8.64
C VAL A 318 -21.78 7.44 7.91
N ALA A 319 -22.67 8.39 8.18
CA ALA A 319 -23.97 8.44 7.52
C ALA A 319 -23.82 8.51 5.98
N GLY A 320 -24.46 7.59 5.28
CA GLY A 320 -24.40 7.50 3.81
C GLY A 320 -23.22 6.71 3.25
N VAL A 321 -22.23 6.34 4.06
CA VAL A 321 -21.08 5.51 3.66
C VAL A 321 -21.23 4.14 4.29
N THR A 322 -21.21 3.07 3.49
CA THR A 322 -21.47 1.70 3.98
C THR A 322 -20.38 0.74 3.53
N GLY A 323 -20.24 -0.37 4.26
CA GLY A 323 -19.26 -1.41 3.97
C GLY A 323 -17.94 -1.26 4.73
N ASN A 324 -17.04 -2.21 4.49
CA ASN A 324 -15.73 -2.31 5.13
C ASN A 324 -14.59 -2.54 4.11
N SER A 325 -14.82 -2.16 2.85
CA SER A 325 -13.91 -2.36 1.74
C SER A 325 -13.98 -1.16 0.79
N ILE A 326 -12.93 -0.98 -0.01
CA ILE A 326 -12.89 0.09 -1.01
C ILE A 326 -13.52 -0.44 -2.30
N THR A 327 -14.63 0.18 -2.70
CA THR A 327 -15.33 -0.02 -3.96
C THR A 327 -15.61 1.35 -4.58
N ALA A 328 -15.96 1.41 -5.87
CA ALA A 328 -16.34 2.69 -6.50
C ALA A 328 -17.48 3.39 -5.74
N ALA A 329 -18.52 2.63 -5.35
CA ALA A 329 -19.64 3.16 -4.57
C ALA A 329 -19.23 3.68 -3.18
N TYR A 330 -18.28 3.01 -2.51
CA TYR A 330 -17.71 3.51 -1.27
C TYR A 330 -16.97 4.83 -1.49
N CYS A 331 -16.13 4.93 -2.52
CA CYS A 331 -15.36 6.14 -2.82
C CYS A 331 -16.28 7.33 -3.09
N ASP A 332 -17.30 7.15 -3.93
CA ASP A 332 -18.29 8.21 -4.23
C ASP A 332 -19.03 8.68 -2.98
N ALA A 333 -19.52 7.74 -2.18
CA ALA A 333 -20.24 8.03 -0.96
C ALA A 333 -19.35 8.74 0.07
N GLN A 334 -18.10 8.26 0.22
CA GLN A 334 -17.13 8.80 1.17
C GLN A 334 -16.75 10.23 0.81
N LYS A 335 -16.38 10.49 -0.45
CA LYS A 335 -15.98 11.84 -0.91
C LYS A 335 -17.15 12.82 -0.77
N THR A 336 -18.37 12.36 -1.11
CA THR A 336 -19.59 13.16 -0.91
C THR A 336 -19.86 13.47 0.57
N ALA A 337 -19.78 12.46 1.43
CA ALA A 337 -20.09 12.60 2.87
C ALA A 337 -19.06 13.49 3.60
N PHE A 338 -17.81 13.46 3.17
CA PHE A 338 -16.73 14.28 3.75
C PHE A 338 -16.60 15.66 3.10
N GLY A 339 -17.23 15.88 1.93
CA GLY A 339 -17.09 17.12 1.17
C GLY A 339 -15.72 17.28 0.51
N ASP A 340 -15.02 16.16 0.28
CA ASP A 340 -13.71 16.13 -0.37
C ASP A 340 -13.89 16.13 -1.90
N THR A 341 -12.94 16.71 -2.64
CA THR A 341 -12.90 16.59 -4.10
C THR A 341 -12.70 15.12 -4.49
N ASN A 342 -13.60 14.58 -5.32
CA ASN A 342 -13.45 13.20 -5.82
C ASN A 342 -12.49 13.14 -7.01
N ASP A 343 -11.22 13.48 -6.80
CA ASP A 343 -10.20 13.42 -7.85
C ASP A 343 -9.87 11.97 -8.23
N PHE A 344 -10.03 11.03 -7.29
CA PHE A 344 -9.93 9.58 -7.53
C PHE A 344 -10.68 9.13 -8.78
N ASP A 345 -11.96 9.47 -8.88
CA ASP A 345 -12.78 9.11 -10.04
C ASP A 345 -12.38 9.86 -11.31
N THR A 346 -11.97 11.14 -11.20
CA THR A 346 -11.52 11.91 -12.37
C THR A 346 -10.24 11.33 -12.98
N LYS A 347 -9.38 10.71 -12.16
CA LYS A 347 -8.13 10.07 -12.59
C LYS A 347 -8.28 8.58 -12.90
N GLY A 348 -9.51 8.06 -12.90
CA GLY A 348 -9.86 6.73 -13.42
C GLY A 348 -10.24 5.70 -12.35
N GLY A 349 -10.27 6.08 -11.09
CA GLY A 349 -10.74 5.28 -9.96
C GLY A 349 -10.09 3.89 -9.87
N LEU A 350 -10.85 2.90 -9.37
CA LEU A 350 -10.38 1.53 -9.24
C LEU A 350 -10.02 0.88 -10.58
N ALA A 351 -10.71 1.24 -11.66
CA ALA A 351 -10.39 0.71 -12.99
C ALA A 351 -9.01 1.21 -13.47
N GLY A 352 -8.68 2.48 -13.22
CA GLY A 352 -7.36 3.06 -13.46
C GLY A 352 -6.27 2.38 -12.63
N MET A 353 -6.51 2.27 -11.31
CA MET A 353 -5.61 1.58 -10.40
C MET A 353 -5.38 0.11 -10.83
N GLY A 354 -6.44 -0.60 -11.20
CA GLY A 354 -6.34 -1.99 -11.66
C GLY A 354 -5.47 -2.15 -12.90
N LYS A 355 -5.50 -1.20 -13.85
CA LYS A 355 -4.61 -1.22 -15.02
C LYS A 355 -3.14 -1.10 -14.64
N SER A 356 -2.81 -0.30 -13.62
CA SER A 356 -1.45 -0.20 -13.09
C SER A 356 -1.01 -1.51 -12.42
N LEU A 357 -1.83 -2.05 -11.52
CA LEU A 357 -1.57 -3.34 -10.86
C LEU A 357 -1.40 -4.50 -11.86
N ALA A 358 -2.09 -4.46 -13.01
CA ALA A 358 -1.94 -5.45 -14.09
C ALA A 358 -0.58 -5.38 -14.80
N ARG A 359 -0.01 -4.18 -14.97
CA ARG A 359 1.27 -3.98 -15.65
C ARG A 359 2.44 -4.46 -14.79
N GLY A 360 2.32 -4.31 -13.48
CA GLY A 360 3.32 -4.72 -12.51
C GLY A 360 3.81 -3.52 -11.71
N VAL A 361 3.93 -3.70 -10.40
CA VAL A 361 4.27 -2.64 -9.45
C VAL A 361 5.38 -3.07 -8.51
N VAL A 362 6.21 -2.12 -8.07
CA VAL A 362 7.34 -2.34 -7.17
C VAL A 362 6.86 -2.18 -5.72
N LEU A 363 7.24 -3.13 -4.86
CA LEU A 363 6.99 -3.02 -3.42
C LEU A 363 7.94 -2.02 -2.79
N VAL A 364 7.37 -1.07 -2.05
CA VAL A 364 8.08 -0.06 -1.28
C VAL A 364 7.83 -0.26 0.22
N LEU A 365 8.89 -0.14 1.01
CA LEU A 365 8.90 -0.27 2.47
C LEU A 365 9.60 0.95 3.05
N SER A 366 8.92 1.75 3.86
CA SER A 366 9.48 3.01 4.37
C SER A 366 9.12 3.32 5.81
N VAL A 367 9.85 4.26 6.39
CA VAL A 367 9.49 4.96 7.63
C VAL A 367 9.87 6.43 7.48
N TRP A 368 8.94 7.33 7.80
CA TRP A 368 9.11 8.77 7.58
C TRP A 368 8.24 9.62 8.51
N ASP A 369 8.62 10.89 8.64
CA ASP A 369 7.84 11.98 9.24
C ASP A 369 7.48 13.02 8.18
N ASP A 370 6.44 13.81 8.44
CA ASP A 370 5.82 14.64 7.42
C ASP A 370 6.13 16.13 7.60
N TYR A 371 7.00 16.62 6.72
CA TYR A 371 7.38 18.03 6.65
C TYR A 371 6.32 18.95 6.04
N ALA A 372 5.27 18.40 5.42
CA ALA A 372 4.21 19.21 4.80
C ALA A 372 3.08 19.51 5.79
N VAL A 373 2.55 18.49 6.46
CA VAL A 373 1.36 18.64 7.32
C VAL A 373 1.41 17.77 8.59
N ASN A 374 2.62 17.41 9.06
CA ASN A 374 2.88 16.81 10.36
C ASN A 374 2.16 15.46 10.61
N MET A 375 1.80 14.72 9.55
CA MET A 375 1.07 13.45 9.62
C MET A 375 -0.37 13.56 10.16
N LEU A 376 -0.87 14.77 10.33
CA LEU A 376 -2.18 15.02 10.95
C LEU A 376 -3.33 14.44 10.11
N TRP A 377 -3.13 14.30 8.80
CA TRP A 377 -4.07 13.68 7.89
C TRP A 377 -4.34 12.21 8.22
N LEU A 378 -3.37 11.51 8.85
CA LEU A 378 -3.43 10.11 9.23
C LEU A 378 -3.93 9.91 10.67
N ASP A 379 -3.41 10.68 11.63
CA ASP A 379 -3.52 10.33 13.06
C ASP A 379 -4.16 11.40 13.97
N SER A 380 -4.59 12.53 13.42
CA SER A 380 -5.13 13.67 14.19
C SER A 380 -6.44 14.21 13.58
N ASP A 381 -6.81 15.43 13.93
CA ASP A 381 -7.88 16.20 13.30
C ASP A 381 -7.31 17.02 12.14
N TYR A 382 -7.81 16.82 10.93
CA TYR A 382 -7.35 17.53 9.75
C TYR A 382 -8.51 17.91 8.82
N PRO A 383 -8.49 19.10 8.18
CA PRO A 383 -7.60 20.22 8.51
C PRO A 383 -7.83 20.71 9.95
N THR A 384 -6.80 21.25 10.59
CA THR A 384 -6.82 21.64 12.02
C THR A 384 -7.79 22.77 12.35
N THR A 385 -8.32 23.45 11.32
CA THR A 385 -9.31 24.53 11.43
C THR A 385 -10.76 24.03 11.39
N ALA A 386 -10.99 22.77 11.03
CA ALA A 386 -12.33 22.18 11.00
C ALA A 386 -12.72 21.59 12.36
N SER A 387 -14.02 21.47 12.61
CA SER A 387 -14.51 20.81 13.83
C SER A 387 -14.21 19.31 13.78
N PRO A 388 -13.61 18.72 14.83
CA PRO A 388 -13.40 17.26 14.92
C PRO A 388 -14.70 16.44 14.81
N SER A 389 -15.86 17.07 15.09
CA SER A 389 -17.17 16.43 14.95
C SER A 389 -17.68 16.35 13.52
N ALA A 390 -17.06 17.06 12.56
CA ALA A 390 -17.46 17.01 11.17
C ALA A 390 -16.99 15.68 10.54
N PRO A 391 -17.83 14.99 9.75
CA PRO A 391 -17.46 13.74 9.11
C PRO A 391 -16.14 13.86 8.33
N GLY A 392 -15.23 12.91 8.54
CA GLY A 392 -13.95 12.86 7.85
C GLY A 392 -12.86 13.75 8.47
N VAL A 393 -13.14 14.59 9.47
CA VAL A 393 -12.13 15.47 10.09
C VAL A 393 -11.27 14.76 11.12
N ALA A 394 -11.81 13.90 11.98
CA ALA A 394 -11.01 13.17 12.96
C ALA A 394 -10.48 11.86 12.36
N ARG A 395 -9.17 11.63 12.39
CA ARG A 395 -8.49 10.45 11.81
C ARG A 395 -7.69 9.64 12.82
N GLY A 396 -7.51 10.17 14.02
CA GLY A 396 -6.90 9.48 15.14
C GLY A 396 -6.99 10.32 16.41
N THR A 397 -6.21 9.95 17.43
CA THR A 397 -6.24 10.59 18.75
C THR A 397 -5.07 11.54 19.00
N CYS A 398 -4.19 11.73 18.02
CA CYS A 398 -3.03 12.59 18.17
C CYS A 398 -3.46 14.06 18.24
N ALA A 399 -2.74 14.86 19.03
CA ALA A 399 -3.01 16.29 19.12
C ALA A 399 -2.70 17.00 17.79
N THR A 400 -3.46 18.05 17.45
CA THR A 400 -3.22 18.87 16.25
C THR A 400 -1.88 19.62 16.27
N THR A 401 -1.22 19.66 17.43
CA THR A 401 0.13 20.22 17.62
C THR A 401 1.24 19.15 17.61
N SER A 402 0.91 17.89 17.34
CA SER A 402 1.88 16.80 17.25
C SER A 402 2.52 16.72 15.86
N GLY A 403 3.51 15.84 15.71
CA GLY A 403 4.06 15.44 14.42
C GLY A 403 4.95 16.44 13.70
N ALA A 404 5.25 17.60 14.30
CA ALA A 404 6.26 18.51 13.76
C ALA A 404 7.62 17.78 13.67
N PRO A 405 8.26 17.71 12.48
CA PRO A 405 9.49 16.94 12.27
C PRO A 405 10.58 17.14 13.33
N ALA A 406 10.88 18.40 13.65
CA ALA A 406 11.91 18.73 14.65
C ALA A 406 11.59 18.15 16.05
N ASP A 407 10.32 18.03 16.41
CA ASP A 407 9.90 17.45 17.68
C ASP A 407 9.94 15.92 17.62
N VAL A 408 9.46 15.29 16.55
CA VAL A 408 9.45 13.82 16.44
C VAL A 408 10.85 13.24 16.25
N GLU A 409 11.70 13.85 15.42
CA GLU A 409 13.11 13.46 15.23
C GLU A 409 13.88 13.49 16.55
N LYS A 410 13.58 14.46 17.43
CA LYS A 410 14.23 14.59 18.73
C LYS A 410 13.63 13.64 19.78
N ASN A 411 12.31 13.64 19.92
CA ASN A 411 11.63 12.98 21.04
C ASN A 411 11.40 11.49 20.78
N SER A 412 11.40 11.08 19.51
CA SER A 412 11.10 9.72 19.06
C SER A 412 12.23 9.14 18.22
N ALA A 413 13.47 9.58 18.43
CA ALA A 413 14.64 9.15 17.65
C ALA A 413 14.80 7.62 17.56
N SER A 414 14.49 6.91 18.65
CA SER A 414 14.56 5.44 18.74
C SER A 414 13.32 4.72 18.20
N ALA A 415 12.36 5.43 17.62
CA ALA A 415 11.21 4.83 16.97
C ALA A 415 11.66 3.92 15.84
N SER A 416 10.88 2.86 15.59
CA SER A 416 11.16 1.92 14.52
C SER A 416 9.91 1.18 14.11
N VAL A 417 9.97 0.60 12.92
CA VAL A 417 8.95 -0.31 12.39
C VAL A 417 9.60 -1.58 11.90
N THR A 418 8.91 -2.71 12.08
CA THR A 418 9.36 -3.98 11.53
C THR A 418 8.31 -4.53 10.58
N TYR A 419 8.71 -4.80 9.34
CA TYR A 419 7.93 -5.51 8.33
C TYR A 419 8.47 -6.91 8.19
N SER A 420 7.60 -7.91 8.17
CA SER A 420 8.06 -9.29 8.03
C SER A 420 7.05 -10.19 7.35
N ASN A 421 7.47 -11.43 7.04
CA ASN A 421 6.58 -12.50 6.61
C ASN A 421 5.73 -12.14 5.37
N ILE A 422 6.34 -11.45 4.40
CA ILE A 422 5.67 -11.04 3.17
C ILE A 422 5.24 -12.28 2.39
N LYS A 423 3.97 -12.34 2.01
CA LYS A 423 3.33 -13.43 1.27
C LYS A 423 2.45 -12.87 0.17
N VAL A 424 2.48 -13.53 -0.99
CA VAL A 424 1.57 -13.27 -2.12
C VAL A 424 1.00 -14.58 -2.62
N GLY A 425 -0.28 -14.59 -2.97
CA GLY A 425 -0.90 -15.74 -3.60
C GLY A 425 -2.38 -15.53 -3.88
N PRO A 426 -3.09 -16.57 -4.35
CA PRO A 426 -4.53 -16.49 -4.56
C PRO A 426 -5.26 -16.06 -3.29
N ILE A 427 -6.41 -15.41 -3.45
CA ILE A 427 -7.24 -14.96 -2.34
C ILE A 427 -7.56 -16.13 -1.39
N GLY A 428 -7.23 -15.96 -0.10
CA GLY A 428 -7.37 -16.98 0.96
C GLY A 428 -6.18 -17.94 1.12
N SER A 429 -5.04 -17.71 0.47
CA SER A 429 -3.86 -18.58 0.53
C SER A 429 -2.76 -18.15 1.51
N THR A 430 -2.74 -16.89 1.96
CA THR A 430 -1.59 -16.32 2.69
C THR A 430 -1.77 -16.28 4.20
N TYR A 431 -2.97 -16.59 4.70
CA TYR A 431 -3.29 -16.55 6.12
C TYR A 431 -4.08 -17.78 6.60
N SER A 432 -4.07 -17.99 7.91
CA SER A 432 -4.84 -19.01 8.61
C SER A 432 -5.30 -18.46 9.96
N GLY A 433 -6.51 -18.77 10.39
CA GLY A 433 -6.97 -18.42 11.73
C GLY A 433 -8.39 -18.89 12.02
N THR A 434 -8.75 -18.90 13.30
CA THR A 434 -10.12 -19.16 13.74
C THR A 434 -10.93 -17.86 13.62
N GLY A 435 -12.11 -17.89 13.01
CA GLY A 435 -12.93 -16.70 12.83
C GLY A 435 -13.41 -16.16 14.18
N GLY A 436 -12.92 -14.99 14.61
CA GLY A 436 -13.34 -14.34 15.85
C GLY A 436 -14.54 -13.43 15.63
N SER A 437 -15.71 -13.83 16.10
CA SER A 437 -16.88 -12.95 16.19
C SER A 437 -16.95 -12.39 17.62
N GLY A 438 -16.57 -11.13 17.81
CA GLY A 438 -16.74 -10.40 19.07
C GLY A 438 -18.13 -9.78 19.16
N GLY A 439 -19.05 -10.45 19.85
CA GLY A 439 -20.37 -9.93 20.20
C GLY A 439 -21.01 -10.78 21.31
N THR A 440 -21.13 -10.22 22.50
CA THR A 440 -21.73 -10.82 23.69
C THR A 440 -23.23 -11.07 23.49
N GLY A 441 -23.61 -12.35 23.40
CA GLY A 441 -24.98 -12.84 23.49
C GLY A 441 -24.98 -14.34 23.85
N THR A 442 -25.47 -14.68 25.03
CA THR A 442 -25.45 -16.02 25.62
C THR A 442 -26.40 -17.01 24.90
N THR A 443 -25.82 -18.05 24.25
CA THR A 443 -26.21 -19.50 24.11
C THR A 443 -27.67 -19.88 23.74
N VAL A 444 -28.04 -20.80 22.81
CA VAL A 444 -27.44 -22.02 22.17
C VAL A 444 -28.41 -22.51 21.03
N PRO A 445 -28.03 -23.43 20.10
CA PRO A 445 -28.20 -23.32 18.63
C PRO A 445 -29.28 -24.26 18.01
N PRO A 446 -29.57 -24.22 16.67
CA PRO A 446 -28.77 -25.04 15.74
C PRO A 446 -28.57 -24.46 14.31
N THR A 447 -27.42 -24.85 13.74
CA THR A 447 -27.15 -25.11 12.31
C THR A 447 -27.45 -24.04 11.25
N SER A 448 -26.35 -23.48 10.77
CA SER A 448 -26.17 -22.67 9.57
C SER A 448 -26.85 -23.22 8.32
N LYS A 449 -27.56 -22.35 7.59
CA LYS A 449 -27.79 -22.49 6.15
C LYS A 449 -26.85 -21.53 5.42
N THR A 450 -25.84 -22.08 4.76
CA THR A 450 -25.21 -21.44 3.60
C THR A 450 -26.02 -21.83 2.38
N SER A 451 -26.46 -20.82 1.61
CA SER A 451 -27.03 -20.97 0.29
C SER A 451 -25.98 -21.52 -0.66
N THR A 452 -26.05 -22.83 -0.90
CA THR A 452 -25.50 -23.47 -2.09
C THR A 452 -26.58 -23.45 -3.17
N SER A 453 -26.16 -23.43 -4.43
CA SER A 453 -27.03 -23.71 -5.59
C SER A 453 -28.00 -24.83 -5.24
N SER A 454 -29.28 -24.69 -5.59
CA SER A 454 -30.33 -25.65 -5.23
C SER A 454 -29.87 -27.07 -5.53
N ALA A 455 -29.53 -27.82 -4.48
CA ALA A 455 -29.27 -29.24 -4.58
C ALA A 455 -30.52 -29.89 -5.21
N PRO A 456 -30.35 -30.89 -6.09
CA PRO A 456 -31.48 -31.59 -6.67
C PRO A 456 -32.40 -32.08 -5.54
N SER A 457 -33.70 -31.79 -5.64
CA SER A 457 -34.68 -32.21 -4.65
C SER A 457 -34.49 -33.69 -4.32
N ALA A 458 -34.51 -34.02 -3.03
CA ALA A 458 -34.44 -35.41 -2.60
C ALA A 458 -35.47 -36.22 -3.39
N THR A 459 -35.01 -37.33 -3.96
CA THR A 459 -35.79 -38.16 -4.87
C THR A 459 -35.96 -39.52 -4.22
N GLN A 460 -37.18 -40.04 -4.21
CA GLN A 460 -37.50 -41.32 -3.60
C GLN A 460 -37.14 -42.49 -4.51
N THR A 461 -36.61 -43.56 -3.94
CA THR A 461 -36.32 -44.82 -4.63
C THR A 461 -37.60 -45.48 -5.16
N LYS A 462 -37.47 -46.29 -6.23
CA LYS A 462 -38.58 -47.10 -6.75
C LYS A 462 -39.14 -47.99 -5.64
N TYR A 463 -40.46 -48.05 -5.51
CA TYR A 463 -41.24 -48.68 -4.44
C TYR A 463 -41.23 -47.95 -3.08
N GLY A 464 -40.58 -46.79 -2.94
CA GLY A 464 -40.69 -45.96 -1.75
C GLY A 464 -42.00 -45.17 -1.68
N GLN A 465 -42.46 -44.85 -0.47
CA GLN A 465 -43.60 -43.96 -0.27
C GLN A 465 -43.25 -42.56 -0.78
N CYS A 466 -44.14 -41.92 -1.53
CA CYS A 466 -43.93 -40.61 -2.16
C CYS A 466 -45.09 -39.63 -1.88
N GLY A 467 -46.05 -40.02 -1.03
CA GLY A 467 -47.18 -39.18 -0.67
C GLY A 467 -48.15 -39.86 0.29
N GLY A 468 -49.16 -39.11 0.71
CA GLY A 468 -50.15 -39.52 1.70
C GLY A 468 -50.29 -38.51 2.84
N THR A 469 -51.47 -38.38 3.43
CA THR A 469 -51.70 -37.50 4.60
C THR A 469 -50.73 -37.84 5.73
N GLY A 470 -49.95 -36.85 6.17
CA GLY A 470 -48.95 -36.99 7.23
C GLY A 470 -47.56 -37.43 6.76
N TYR A 471 -47.36 -37.72 5.46
CA TYR A 471 -46.05 -38.04 4.91
C TYR A 471 -45.20 -36.78 4.67
N SER A 472 -44.01 -36.71 5.27
CA SER A 472 -43.09 -35.57 5.19
C SER A 472 -41.80 -35.86 4.40
N GLY A 473 -41.71 -37.02 3.74
CA GLY A 473 -40.54 -37.43 2.97
C GLY A 473 -40.57 -36.96 1.51
N PRO A 474 -39.61 -37.41 0.68
CA PRO A 474 -39.51 -37.01 -0.72
C PRO A 474 -40.74 -37.39 -1.55
N THR A 475 -41.26 -36.45 -2.36
CA THR A 475 -42.47 -36.63 -3.19
C THR A 475 -42.16 -36.87 -4.68
N THR A 476 -40.94 -36.59 -5.11
CA THR A 476 -40.44 -36.86 -6.46
C THR A 476 -39.82 -38.25 -6.51
N CYS A 477 -40.15 -39.07 -7.51
CA CYS A 477 -39.61 -40.43 -7.67
C CYS A 477 -38.37 -40.48 -8.56
N ALA A 478 -37.51 -41.48 -8.34
CA ALA A 478 -36.31 -41.70 -9.15
C ALA A 478 -36.66 -41.88 -10.63
N ALA A 479 -35.77 -41.42 -11.51
CA ALA A 479 -35.98 -41.46 -12.95
C ALA A 479 -36.42 -42.86 -13.41
N GLY A 480 -37.52 -42.92 -14.17
CA GLY A 480 -38.15 -44.18 -14.61
C GLY A 480 -39.25 -44.72 -13.68
N SER A 481 -39.65 -43.98 -12.64
CA SER A 481 -40.81 -44.29 -11.79
C SER A 481 -41.67 -43.06 -11.54
N THR A 482 -42.96 -43.26 -11.24
CA THR A 482 -43.90 -42.15 -10.98
C THR A 482 -44.67 -42.37 -9.67
N CYS A 483 -44.92 -41.30 -8.92
CA CYS A 483 -45.69 -41.39 -7.69
C CYS A 483 -47.16 -41.71 -8.00
N LYS A 484 -47.64 -42.88 -7.58
CA LYS A 484 -49.01 -43.35 -7.76
C LYS A 484 -49.74 -43.39 -6.42
N SER A 485 -50.88 -42.72 -6.32
CA SER A 485 -51.72 -42.77 -5.12
C SER A 485 -52.42 -44.12 -5.01
N SER A 486 -52.38 -44.72 -3.82
CA SER A 486 -53.13 -45.93 -3.48
C SER A 486 -54.23 -45.64 -2.47
N SER A 487 -54.09 -44.61 -1.64
CA SER A 487 -55.13 -44.10 -0.75
C SER A 487 -54.85 -42.65 -0.34
N ALA A 488 -55.75 -42.03 0.42
CA ALA A 488 -55.54 -40.71 1.02
C ALA A 488 -54.28 -40.64 1.89
N TYR A 489 -53.87 -41.76 2.50
CA TYR A 489 -52.75 -41.83 3.43
C TYR A 489 -51.47 -42.40 2.81
N TYR A 490 -51.52 -42.85 1.55
CA TYR A 490 -50.39 -43.54 0.94
C TYR A 490 -50.32 -43.41 -0.58
N SER A 491 -49.15 -43.01 -1.07
CA SER A 491 -48.74 -43.04 -2.48
C SER A 491 -47.35 -43.65 -2.60
N GLN A 492 -47.07 -44.39 -3.66
CA GLN A 492 -45.80 -45.12 -3.87
C GLN A 492 -45.20 -44.84 -5.24
N CYS A 493 -43.86 -44.80 -5.33
CA CYS A 493 -43.15 -44.75 -6.60
C CYS A 493 -43.23 -46.11 -7.31
N LEU A 494 -43.85 -46.17 -8.49
CA LEU A 494 -43.96 -47.38 -9.31
C LEU A 494 -43.31 -47.23 -10.69
#